data_AF-A0A1M3MZB7-F1
#
_entry.id   AF-A0A1M3MZB7-F1
#
_cell.length_a   1.000
_cell.length_b   1.000
_cell.length_c   1.000
_cell.angle_alpha   90.00
_cell.angle_beta   90.00
_cell.angle_gamma   90.00
#
_symmetry.space_group_name_H-M   'P 1'
#
loop_
_entity.id
_entity.type
_entity.pdbx_description
1 polymer ?
#
loop_
_entity_poly.entity_id
_entity_poly.type
_entity_poly.pdbx_seq_one_letter_code
_entity_poly.pdbx_strand_id
1 'polypeptide(L)'
;MTVSRRKILLGVAGTMLVTGAAFAALYRPYPSDRTPEGAYMRVARGVTSDNPSVFFAYLETEAQWACYTIRDMRRKARERVMASYPEPQRSELTAAYAPFADAPDGSDVFAHLYRTKQWSRRLRKDMSGSVRVETDAKGERASVVTVQGTRWPFRKRDNGIWGLTVFTAELLAEAEKATRDLDVVEAAAADYDRIRERR
;
A
#
# COMPACT_ATOMS: atom_id res chain seq x y z
N MET A 1 -25.46 37.00 -48.20
CA MET A 1 -26.11 36.81 -46.88
C MET A 1 -25.20 37.38 -45.80
N THR A 2 -25.52 38.54 -45.25
CA THR A 2 -24.74 39.16 -44.18
C THR A 2 -25.08 38.49 -42.85
N VAL A 3 -24.15 37.72 -42.31
CA VAL A 3 -24.32 37.11 -40.98
C VAL A 3 -24.31 38.25 -39.95
N SER A 4 -25.43 38.44 -39.27
CA SER A 4 -25.55 39.44 -38.19
C SER A 4 -24.48 39.20 -37.13
N ARG A 5 -23.81 40.27 -36.69
CA ARG A 5 -22.80 40.26 -35.60
C ARG A 5 -23.31 39.51 -34.35
N ARG A 6 -24.62 39.53 -34.10
CA ARG A 6 -25.28 38.83 -33.00
C ARG A 6 -25.19 37.30 -33.13
N LYS A 7 -25.27 36.75 -34.34
CA LYS A 7 -25.12 35.30 -34.60
C LYS A 7 -23.67 34.84 -34.43
N ILE A 8 -22.71 35.68 -34.80
CA ILE A 8 -21.28 35.42 -34.59
C ILE A 8 -20.95 35.41 -33.09
N LEU A 9 -21.42 36.42 -32.34
CA LEU A 9 -21.25 36.48 -30.89
C LEU A 9 -21.87 35.29 -30.16
N LEU A 10 -23.08 34.87 -30.54
CA LEU A 10 -23.73 33.68 -29.98
C LEU A 10 -22.98 32.38 -30.32
N GLY A 11 -22.44 32.26 -31.52
CA GLY A 11 -21.62 31.11 -31.92
C GLY A 11 -20.34 31.01 -31.08
N VAL A 12 -19.60 32.11 -30.94
CA VAL A 12 -18.37 32.16 -30.14
C VAL A 12 -18.65 31.89 -28.66
N ALA A 13 -19.70 32.49 -28.10
CA ALA A 13 -20.10 32.24 -26.71
C ALA A 13 -20.50 30.77 -26.48
N GLY A 14 -21.23 30.17 -27.43
CA GLY A 14 -21.57 28.74 -27.38
C GLY A 14 -20.34 27.84 -27.40
N THR A 15 -19.38 28.10 -28.29
CA THR A 15 -18.13 27.33 -28.37
C THR A 15 -17.28 27.49 -27.12
N MET A 16 -17.18 28.70 -26.55
CA MET A 16 -16.47 28.93 -25.29
C MET A 16 -17.13 28.22 -24.10
N LEU A 17 -18.47 28.19 -24.04
CA LEU A 17 -19.20 27.46 -23.01
C LEU A 17 -18.98 25.95 -23.10
N VAL A 18 -19.05 25.37 -24.30
CA VAL A 18 -18.82 23.93 -24.51
C VAL A 18 -17.39 23.56 -24.17
N THR A 19 -16.41 24.35 -24.63
CA THR A 19 -14.99 24.10 -24.34
C THR A 19 -14.69 24.27 -22.85
N GLY A 20 -15.25 25.30 -22.21
CA GLY A 20 -15.11 25.54 -20.78
C GLY A 20 -15.74 24.43 -19.92
N ALA A 21 -16.92 23.95 -20.29
CA ALA A 21 -17.58 22.84 -19.62
C ALA A 21 -16.82 21.52 -19.79
N ALA A 22 -16.30 21.24 -21.00
CA ALA A 22 -15.46 20.07 -21.27
C ALA A 22 -14.15 20.14 -20.47
N PHE A 23 -13.50 21.30 -20.42
CA PHE A 23 -12.30 21.52 -19.61
C PHE A 23 -12.60 21.31 -18.13
N ALA A 24 -13.68 21.88 -17.60
CA ALA A 24 -14.07 21.69 -16.21
C ALA A 24 -14.41 20.23 -15.86
N ALA A 25 -15.01 19.48 -16.79
CA ALA A 25 -15.29 18.06 -16.62
C ALA A 25 -14.01 17.21 -16.65
N LEU A 26 -13.04 17.55 -17.52
CA LEU A 26 -11.75 16.86 -17.65
C LEU A 26 -10.76 17.20 -16.53
N TYR A 27 -10.81 18.43 -16.00
CA TYR A 27 -9.95 18.92 -14.92
C TYR A 27 -10.63 18.89 -13.55
N ARG A 28 -11.55 17.95 -13.34
CA ARG A 28 -12.17 17.79 -12.02
C ARG A 28 -11.06 17.50 -11.00
N PRO A 29 -10.88 18.33 -9.95
CA PRO A 29 -9.77 18.18 -9.03
C PRO A 29 -9.85 16.82 -8.36
N TYR A 30 -8.68 16.21 -8.14
CA TYR A 30 -8.58 14.92 -7.48
C TYR A 30 -9.28 14.98 -6.11
N PRO A 31 -10.16 14.03 -5.77
CA PRO A 31 -10.86 14.06 -4.49
C PRO A 31 -9.87 14.07 -3.32
N SER A 32 -10.24 14.77 -2.23
CA SER A 32 -9.41 14.86 -1.03
C SER A 32 -9.06 13.46 -0.49
N ASP A 33 -7.83 13.30 0.01
CA ASP A 33 -7.35 12.09 0.73
C ASP A 33 -8.12 11.80 2.01
N ARG A 34 -8.84 12.79 2.52
CA ARG A 34 -9.74 12.64 3.67
C ARG A 34 -11.10 12.04 3.31
N THR A 35 -11.32 11.71 2.03
CA THR A 35 -12.50 10.98 1.56
C THR A 35 -12.13 9.55 1.17
N PRO A 36 -13.03 8.55 1.36
CA PRO A 36 -12.77 7.18 0.94
C PRO A 36 -12.46 7.08 -0.56
N GLU A 37 -13.19 7.84 -1.37
CA GLU A 37 -13.01 7.86 -2.82
C GLU A 37 -11.65 8.42 -3.23
N GLY A 38 -11.22 9.53 -2.62
CA GLY A 38 -9.89 10.08 -2.88
C GLY A 38 -8.76 9.15 -2.46
N ALA A 39 -8.90 8.45 -1.33
CA ALA A 39 -7.92 7.44 -0.92
C ALA A 39 -7.89 6.26 -1.92
N TYR A 40 -9.06 5.75 -2.30
CA TYR A 40 -9.19 4.70 -3.31
C TYR A 40 -8.52 5.06 -4.62
N MET A 41 -8.78 6.25 -5.16
CA MET A 41 -8.19 6.68 -6.41
C MET A 41 -6.66 6.69 -6.33
N ARG A 42 -6.06 7.08 -5.19
CA ARG A 42 -4.60 7.10 -5.02
C ARG A 42 -4.01 5.70 -4.98
N VAL A 43 -4.69 4.76 -4.33
CA VAL A 43 -4.35 3.35 -4.41
C VAL A 43 -4.45 2.88 -5.86
N ALA A 44 -5.58 3.12 -6.54
CA ALA A 44 -5.80 2.68 -7.92
C ALA A 44 -4.73 3.22 -8.87
N ARG A 45 -4.35 4.49 -8.71
CA ARG A 45 -3.27 5.12 -9.47
C ARG A 45 -1.94 4.41 -9.24
N GLY A 46 -1.56 4.18 -7.98
CA GLY A 46 -0.30 3.51 -7.66
C GLY A 46 -0.25 2.05 -8.11
N VAL A 47 -1.38 1.35 -8.08
CA VAL A 47 -1.53 -0.01 -8.65
C VAL A 47 -1.35 0.00 -10.18
N THR A 48 -1.95 0.98 -10.85
CA THR A 48 -1.85 1.17 -12.31
C THR A 48 -0.40 1.47 -12.73
N SER A 49 0.32 2.28 -11.95
CA SER A 49 1.73 2.62 -12.21
C SER A 49 2.73 1.58 -11.68
N ASP A 50 2.27 0.43 -11.20
CA ASP A 50 3.09 -0.60 -10.54
C ASP A 50 4.04 -0.09 -9.44
N ASN A 51 3.58 0.92 -8.70
CA ASN A 51 4.37 1.56 -7.66
C ASN A 51 3.63 1.45 -6.32
N PRO A 52 3.78 0.33 -5.60
CA PRO A 52 3.10 0.13 -4.32
C PRO A 52 3.55 1.12 -3.23
N SER A 53 4.79 1.61 -3.29
CA SER A 53 5.32 2.55 -2.30
C SER A 53 4.54 3.86 -2.28
N VAL A 54 4.05 4.36 -3.43
CA VAL A 54 3.28 5.62 -3.48
C VAL A 54 1.90 5.53 -2.85
N PHE A 55 1.36 4.32 -2.64
CA PHE A 55 0.08 4.15 -1.95
C PHE A 55 0.18 3.52 -0.56
N PHE A 56 1.39 3.24 -0.08
CA PHE A 56 1.62 2.70 1.26
C PHE A 56 0.96 3.55 2.36
N ALA A 57 0.99 4.88 2.23
CA ALA A 57 0.34 5.81 3.15
C ALA A 57 -1.20 5.65 3.24
N TYR A 58 -1.81 5.01 2.24
CA TYR A 58 -3.25 4.70 2.17
C TYR A 58 -3.56 3.26 2.56
N LEU A 59 -2.62 2.54 3.17
CA LEU A 59 -2.92 1.34 3.92
C LEU A 59 -3.48 1.71 5.30
N GLU A 60 -4.17 0.78 5.94
CA GLU A 60 -4.52 0.90 7.35
C GLU A 60 -3.27 1.08 8.22
N THR A 61 -3.41 1.80 9.35
CA THR A 61 -2.30 2.07 10.28
C THR A 61 -1.63 0.76 10.73
N GLU A 62 -2.41 -0.25 11.11
CA GLU A 62 -1.91 -1.57 11.54
C GLU A 62 -1.09 -2.27 10.44
N ALA A 63 -1.53 -2.19 9.18
CA ALA A 63 -0.80 -2.73 8.04
C ALA A 63 0.56 -2.03 7.81
N GLN A 64 0.61 -0.71 8.02
CA GLN A 64 1.86 0.06 7.93
C GLN A 64 2.82 -0.37 9.04
N TRP A 65 2.34 -0.43 10.29
CA TRP A 65 3.12 -0.90 11.44
C TRP A 65 3.66 -2.31 11.24
N ALA A 66 2.83 -3.22 10.73
CA ALA A 66 3.26 -4.58 10.43
C ALA A 66 4.46 -4.63 9.48
N CYS A 67 4.49 -3.78 8.45
CA CYS A 67 5.63 -3.72 7.52
C CYS A 67 6.92 -3.23 8.21
N TYR A 68 6.81 -2.23 9.09
CA TYR A 68 7.94 -1.80 9.92
C TYR A 68 8.42 -2.91 10.86
N THR A 69 7.50 -3.60 11.53
CA THR A 69 7.83 -4.74 12.38
C THR A 69 8.55 -5.84 11.62
N ILE A 70 8.07 -6.22 10.43
CA ILE A 70 8.74 -7.22 9.58
C ILE A 70 10.17 -6.80 9.26
N ARG A 71 10.39 -5.55 8.83
CA ARG A 71 11.74 -5.02 8.54
C ARG A 71 12.64 -5.17 9.76
N ASP A 72 12.18 -4.67 10.90
CA ASP A 72 13.00 -4.55 12.11
C ASP A 72 13.31 -5.92 12.72
N MET A 73 12.34 -6.85 12.75
CA MET A 73 12.57 -8.22 13.23
C MET A 73 13.51 -8.99 12.31
N ARG A 74 13.37 -8.86 10.98
CA ARG A 74 14.26 -9.51 10.01
C ARG A 74 15.67 -8.95 10.06
N ARG A 75 15.82 -7.64 10.31
CA ARG A 75 17.13 -7.02 10.52
C ARG A 75 17.82 -7.58 11.76
N LYS A 76 17.13 -7.61 12.91
CA LYS A 76 17.66 -8.21 14.16
C LYS A 76 18.04 -9.68 13.97
N ALA A 77 17.18 -10.46 13.32
CA ALA A 77 17.44 -11.87 13.07
C ALA A 77 18.70 -12.06 12.21
N ARG A 78 18.85 -11.26 11.15
CA ARG A 78 20.04 -11.28 10.29
C ARG A 78 21.32 -10.91 11.04
N GLU A 79 21.29 -9.84 11.82
CA GLU A 79 22.42 -9.42 12.65
C GLU A 79 22.83 -10.52 13.64
N ARG A 80 21.84 -11.15 14.29
CA ARG A 80 22.07 -12.25 15.22
C ARG A 80 22.65 -13.49 14.55
N VAL A 81 22.15 -13.85 13.36
CA VAL A 81 22.71 -14.93 12.54
C VAL A 81 24.17 -14.65 12.19
N MET A 82 24.48 -13.45 11.69
CA MET A 82 25.84 -13.07 11.31
C MET A 82 26.84 -13.16 12.47
N ALA A 83 26.40 -12.84 13.69
CA ALA A 83 27.24 -12.87 14.87
C ALA A 83 27.57 -14.29 15.40
N SER A 84 26.63 -15.22 15.28
CA SER A 84 26.69 -16.48 16.05
C SER A 84 26.67 -17.75 15.23
N TYR A 85 25.99 -17.77 14.09
CA TYR A 85 25.81 -19.01 13.35
C TYR A 85 27.12 -19.44 12.67
N PRO A 86 27.44 -20.73 12.59
CA PRO A 86 28.55 -21.23 11.76
C PRO A 86 28.19 -21.22 10.27
N GLU A 87 29.18 -21.44 9.41
CA GLU A 87 28.94 -21.75 7.98
C GLU A 87 28.52 -23.22 7.81
N PRO A 88 27.62 -23.54 6.84
CA PRO A 88 27.04 -22.66 5.83
C PRO A 88 25.76 -21.90 6.27
N GLN A 89 25.21 -22.20 7.44
CA GLN A 89 23.89 -21.67 7.84
C GLN A 89 23.88 -20.14 7.95
N ARG A 90 25.01 -19.54 8.35
CA ARG A 90 25.16 -18.09 8.42
C ARG A 90 24.89 -17.43 7.07
N SER A 91 25.57 -17.87 6.01
CA SER A 91 25.42 -17.26 4.69
C SER A 91 24.03 -17.51 4.10
N GLU A 92 23.48 -18.71 4.26
CA GLU A 92 22.12 -19.05 3.81
C GLU A 92 21.03 -18.18 4.46
N LEU A 93 21.01 -18.10 5.79
CA LEU A 93 20.01 -17.34 6.52
C LEU A 93 20.18 -15.82 6.35
N THR A 94 21.42 -15.35 6.27
CA THR A 94 21.71 -13.93 5.99
C THR A 94 21.15 -13.51 4.64
N ALA A 95 21.30 -14.37 3.61
CA ALA A 95 20.73 -14.15 2.30
C ALA A 95 19.20 -14.22 2.31
N ALA A 96 18.62 -15.18 3.05
CA ALA A 96 17.17 -15.33 3.17
C ALA A 96 16.48 -14.11 3.81
N TYR A 97 17.12 -13.48 4.80
CA TYR A 97 16.57 -12.29 5.46
C TYR A 97 16.86 -10.98 4.75
N ALA A 98 17.87 -10.93 3.86
CA ALA A 98 18.32 -9.72 3.19
C ALA A 98 17.19 -8.90 2.52
N PRO A 99 16.22 -9.49 1.77
CA PRO A 99 15.18 -8.71 1.10
C PRO A 99 14.33 -7.83 2.00
N PHE A 100 14.22 -8.19 3.29
CA PHE A 100 13.47 -7.42 4.29
C PHE A 100 14.40 -6.63 5.22
N ALA A 101 15.53 -7.22 5.63
CA ALA A 101 16.47 -6.59 6.55
C ALA A 101 17.14 -5.35 5.95
N ASP A 102 17.45 -5.40 4.65
CA ASP A 102 18.11 -4.33 3.89
C ASP A 102 17.11 -3.33 3.29
N ALA A 103 15.80 -3.56 3.46
CA ALA A 103 14.79 -2.62 3.02
C ALA A 103 14.98 -1.27 3.75
N PRO A 104 15.07 -0.14 3.03
CA PRO A 104 15.21 1.18 3.66
C PRO A 104 14.03 1.49 4.58
N ASP A 105 12.81 1.19 4.12
CA ASP A 105 11.58 1.57 4.79
C ASP A 105 10.51 0.47 4.84
N GLY A 106 9.48 0.65 5.68
CA GLY A 106 8.30 -0.24 5.71
C GLY A 106 7.56 -0.26 4.37
N SER A 107 7.57 0.85 3.63
CA SER A 107 6.99 0.92 2.29
C SER A 107 7.71 0.00 1.28
N ASP A 108 9.03 -0.19 1.41
CA ASP A 108 9.81 -1.13 0.59
C ASP A 108 9.52 -2.59 0.93
N VAL A 109 9.32 -2.89 2.23
CA VAL A 109 8.83 -4.22 2.66
C VAL A 109 7.47 -4.52 2.05
N PHE A 110 6.54 -3.56 2.09
CA PHE A 110 5.25 -3.71 1.45
C PHE A 110 5.39 -3.92 -0.06
N ALA A 111 6.26 -3.15 -0.73
CA ALA A 111 6.52 -3.30 -2.15
C ALA A 111 7.09 -4.68 -2.52
N HIS A 112 7.96 -5.23 -1.67
CA HIS A 112 8.48 -6.58 -1.83
C HIS A 112 7.36 -7.62 -1.70
N LEU A 113 6.57 -7.58 -0.62
CA LEU A 113 5.45 -8.51 -0.39
C LEU A 113 4.37 -8.39 -1.49
N TYR A 114 4.06 -7.18 -1.93
CA TYR A 114 3.11 -6.91 -2.99
C TYR A 114 3.44 -7.65 -4.30
N ARG A 115 4.73 -7.75 -4.63
CA ARG A 115 5.21 -8.48 -5.80
C ARG A 115 5.26 -9.99 -5.54
N THR A 116 5.86 -10.42 -4.43
CA THR A 116 6.07 -11.86 -4.16
C THR A 116 4.77 -12.61 -3.87
N LYS A 117 3.79 -11.96 -3.23
CA LYS A 117 2.44 -12.51 -2.99
C LYS A 117 1.47 -12.31 -4.16
N GLN A 118 1.93 -11.72 -5.27
CA GLN A 118 1.12 -11.43 -6.46
C GLN A 118 -0.13 -10.58 -6.18
N TRP A 119 -0.10 -9.73 -5.15
CA TRP A 119 -1.20 -8.81 -4.85
C TRP A 119 -1.46 -7.85 -6.00
N SER A 120 -0.43 -7.50 -6.78
CA SER A 120 -0.56 -6.67 -7.98
C SER A 120 -1.55 -7.22 -8.99
N ARG A 121 -1.52 -8.54 -9.22
CA ARG A 121 -2.41 -9.22 -10.16
C ARG A 121 -3.86 -9.16 -9.67
N ARG A 122 -4.09 -9.38 -8.37
CA ARG A 122 -5.42 -9.30 -7.75
C ARG A 122 -5.97 -7.87 -7.85
N LEU A 123 -5.20 -6.88 -7.42
CA LEU A 123 -5.64 -5.48 -7.44
C LEU A 123 -5.92 -5.00 -8.87
N ARG A 124 -5.02 -5.23 -9.84
CA ARG A 124 -5.23 -4.76 -11.22
C ARG A 124 -6.45 -5.37 -11.90
N LYS A 125 -6.79 -6.61 -11.54
CA LYS A 125 -7.96 -7.29 -12.11
C LYS A 125 -9.27 -6.65 -11.62
N ASP A 126 -9.33 -6.32 -10.33
CA ASP A 126 -10.59 -6.03 -9.65
C ASP A 126 -10.76 -4.52 -9.30
N MET A 127 -9.69 -3.72 -9.43
CA MET A 127 -9.77 -2.26 -9.32
C MET A 127 -10.21 -1.65 -10.65
N SER A 128 -11.29 -0.88 -10.61
CA SER A 128 -11.86 -0.13 -11.73
C SER A 128 -12.38 1.21 -11.21
N GLY A 129 -13.04 2.02 -12.05
CA GLY A 129 -13.63 3.28 -11.57
C GLY A 129 -14.54 3.07 -10.35
N SER A 130 -14.56 4.02 -9.41
CA SER A 130 -15.53 4.04 -8.32
C SER A 130 -16.91 4.42 -8.85
N VAL A 131 -17.95 3.74 -8.37
CA VAL A 131 -19.36 4.06 -8.67
C VAL A 131 -20.02 4.73 -7.48
N ARG A 132 -19.78 4.18 -6.28
CA ARG A 132 -20.33 4.72 -5.04
C ARG A 132 -19.48 4.35 -3.84
N VAL A 133 -19.64 5.14 -2.80
CA VAL A 133 -19.06 4.89 -1.49
C VAL A 133 -20.18 4.54 -0.52
N GLU A 134 -20.04 3.42 0.16
CA GLU A 134 -20.94 3.00 1.23
C GLU A 134 -20.23 3.17 2.57
N THR A 135 -20.64 4.17 3.34
CA THR A 135 -20.08 4.44 4.68
C THR A 135 -20.98 3.83 5.74
N ASP A 136 -20.38 3.32 6.82
CA ASP A 136 -21.14 2.86 7.98
C ASP A 136 -21.84 4.02 8.70
N ALA A 137 -22.81 3.67 9.57
CA ALA A 137 -23.58 4.66 10.31
C ALA A 137 -22.72 5.53 11.25
N LYS A 138 -21.53 5.05 11.63
CA LYS A 138 -20.61 5.74 12.53
C LYS A 138 -19.61 6.64 11.80
N GLY A 139 -19.46 6.49 10.48
CA GLY A 139 -18.49 7.25 9.67
C GLY A 139 -17.04 6.75 9.76
N GLU A 140 -16.80 5.56 10.30
CA GLU A 140 -15.47 5.01 10.59
C GLU A 140 -15.03 3.94 9.60
N ARG A 141 -15.98 3.31 8.90
CA ARG A 141 -15.71 2.32 7.86
C ARG A 141 -16.40 2.73 6.58
N ALA A 142 -15.74 2.48 5.46
CA ALA A 142 -16.30 2.71 4.15
C ALA A 142 -15.98 1.54 3.23
N SER A 143 -16.86 1.27 2.27
CA SER A 143 -16.62 0.39 1.14
C SER A 143 -16.71 1.20 -0.13
N VAL A 144 -15.62 1.28 -0.89
CA VAL A 144 -15.67 1.83 -2.24
C VAL A 144 -16.10 0.72 -3.19
N VAL A 145 -17.25 0.90 -3.82
CA VAL A 145 -17.80 -0.04 -4.80
C VAL A 145 -17.37 0.38 -6.19
N THR A 146 -16.74 -0.53 -6.92
CA THR A 146 -16.26 -0.27 -8.28
C THR A 146 -17.34 -0.51 -9.34
N VAL A 147 -17.08 -0.09 -10.57
CA VAL A 147 -17.95 -0.37 -11.74
C VAL A 147 -18.18 -1.87 -11.93
N GLN A 148 -17.21 -2.71 -11.58
CA GLN A 148 -17.32 -4.16 -11.65
C GLN A 148 -18.05 -4.78 -10.45
N GLY A 149 -18.53 -3.97 -9.49
CA GLY A 149 -19.21 -4.43 -8.29
C GLY A 149 -18.28 -4.89 -7.16
N THR A 150 -16.96 -4.83 -7.35
CA THR A 150 -15.99 -5.16 -6.31
C THR A 150 -16.07 -4.14 -5.18
N ARG A 151 -16.02 -4.61 -3.93
CA ARG A 151 -16.07 -3.77 -2.73
C ARG A 151 -14.70 -3.71 -2.08
N TRP A 152 -14.10 -2.52 -2.04
CA TRP A 152 -12.82 -2.29 -1.39
C TRP A 152 -13.02 -1.69 0.00
N PRO A 153 -12.66 -2.41 1.07
CA PRO A 153 -12.89 -1.95 2.44
C PRO A 153 -11.83 -0.95 2.89
N PHE A 154 -12.28 0.16 3.45
CA PHE A 154 -11.46 1.20 4.06
C PHE A 154 -11.87 1.44 5.51
N ARG A 155 -10.90 1.79 6.34
CA ARG A 155 -11.11 2.29 7.70
C ARG A 155 -10.52 3.68 7.83
N LYS A 156 -11.24 4.58 8.49
CA LYS A 156 -10.74 5.92 8.79
C LYS A 156 -9.63 5.82 9.85
N ARG A 157 -8.53 6.51 9.62
CA ARG A 157 -7.38 6.57 10.53
C ARG A 157 -7.45 7.83 11.39
N ASP A 158 -6.67 7.86 12.47
CA ASP A 158 -6.60 9.00 13.40
C ASP A 158 -6.18 10.31 12.73
N ASN A 159 -5.37 10.23 11.66
CA ASN A 159 -4.96 11.40 10.86
C ASN A 159 -6.04 11.88 9.86
N GLY A 160 -7.22 11.25 9.86
CA GLY A 160 -8.35 11.57 8.98
C GLY A 160 -8.24 11.00 7.56
N ILE A 161 -7.18 10.26 7.22
CA ILE A 161 -7.03 9.58 5.93
C ILE A 161 -7.68 8.20 6.00
N TRP A 162 -8.20 7.73 4.87
CA TRP A 162 -8.78 6.40 4.75
C TRP A 162 -7.72 5.37 4.36
N GLY A 163 -7.61 4.31 5.16
CA GLY A 163 -6.68 3.20 4.95
C GLY A 163 -7.38 1.96 4.40
N LEU A 164 -6.85 1.40 3.31
CA LEU A 164 -7.28 0.14 2.73
C LEU A 164 -6.95 -1.02 3.69
N THR A 165 -7.95 -1.82 4.04
CA THR A 165 -7.82 -2.86 5.09
C THR A 165 -7.57 -4.26 4.54
N VAL A 166 -7.57 -4.42 3.22
CA VAL A 166 -7.55 -5.75 2.57
C VAL A 166 -6.24 -6.53 2.79
N PHE A 167 -5.17 -5.84 3.18
CA PHE A 167 -3.86 -6.44 3.44
C PHE A 167 -3.57 -6.61 4.94
N THR A 168 -4.38 -6.02 5.81
CA THR A 168 -4.05 -5.89 7.24
C THR A 168 -3.84 -7.25 7.90
N ALA A 169 -4.77 -8.19 7.70
CA ALA A 169 -4.65 -9.52 8.31
C ALA A 169 -3.42 -10.29 7.82
N GLU A 170 -3.14 -10.27 6.51
CA GLU A 170 -1.97 -10.95 5.93
C GLU A 170 -0.66 -10.33 6.44
N LEU A 171 -0.58 -9.00 6.49
CA LEU A 171 0.62 -8.29 6.96
C LEU A 171 0.86 -8.49 8.46
N LEU A 172 -0.19 -8.48 9.28
CA LEU A 172 -0.09 -8.79 10.71
C LEU A 172 0.40 -10.22 10.93
N ALA A 173 -0.09 -11.19 10.16
CA ALA A 173 0.37 -12.57 10.23
C ALA A 173 1.86 -12.71 9.83
N GLU A 174 2.32 -11.99 8.80
CA GLU A 174 3.74 -11.97 8.42
C GLU A 174 4.61 -11.28 9.47
N ALA A 175 4.11 -10.24 10.13
CA ALA A 175 4.79 -9.59 11.25
C ALA A 175 4.93 -10.52 12.45
N GLU A 176 3.87 -11.21 12.85
CA GLU A 176 3.89 -12.20 13.92
C GLU A 176 4.86 -13.36 13.59
N LYS A 177 4.85 -13.82 12.34
CA LYS A 177 5.82 -14.81 11.85
C LYS A 177 7.26 -14.30 11.97
N ALA A 178 7.54 -13.06 11.56
CA ALA A 178 8.87 -12.48 11.67
C ALA A 178 9.36 -12.39 13.13
N THR A 179 8.45 -12.06 14.07
CA THR A 179 8.76 -12.07 15.50
C THR A 179 9.09 -13.48 16.00
N ARG A 180 8.25 -14.48 15.70
CA ARG A 180 8.52 -15.87 16.10
C ARG A 180 9.83 -16.42 15.51
N ASP A 181 10.11 -16.08 14.26
CA ASP A 181 11.35 -16.49 13.60
C ASP A 181 12.58 -15.88 14.31
N LEU A 182 12.47 -14.62 14.80
CA LEU A 182 13.54 -14.00 15.59
C LEU A 182 13.77 -14.75 16.90
N ASP A 183 12.71 -15.12 17.64
CA ASP A 183 12.83 -15.86 18.90
C ASP A 183 13.57 -17.19 18.71
N VAL A 184 13.25 -17.91 17.62
CA VAL A 184 13.94 -19.16 17.26
C VAL A 184 15.41 -18.89 16.91
N VAL A 185 15.69 -17.82 16.15
CA VAL A 185 17.05 -17.44 15.79
C VAL A 185 17.88 -17.10 17.04
N GLU A 186 17.32 -16.36 17.99
CA GLU A 186 17.98 -15.97 19.23
C GLU A 186 18.31 -17.18 20.10
N ALA A 187 17.36 -18.10 20.27
CA ALA A 187 17.58 -19.34 21.01
C ALA A 187 18.70 -20.19 20.41
N ALA A 188 18.64 -20.45 19.09
CA ALA A 188 19.67 -21.23 18.41
C ALA A 188 21.04 -20.52 18.40
N ALA A 189 21.06 -19.19 18.28
CA ALA A 189 22.30 -18.42 18.38
C ALA A 189 22.95 -18.54 19.77
N ALA A 190 22.14 -18.56 20.84
CA ALA A 190 22.65 -18.75 22.19
C ALA A 190 23.31 -20.13 22.38
N ASP A 191 22.79 -21.16 21.72
CA ASP A 191 23.41 -22.49 21.71
C ASP A 191 24.77 -22.48 21.01
N TYR A 192 24.88 -21.83 19.85
CA TYR A 192 26.17 -21.69 19.16
C TYR A 192 27.18 -20.90 19.98
N ASP A 193 26.76 -19.82 20.63
CA ASP A 193 27.63 -19.02 21.48
C ASP A 193 28.18 -19.84 22.66
N ARG A 194 27.33 -20.62 23.34
CA ARG A 194 27.76 -21.51 24.44
C ARG A 194 28.75 -22.57 24.00
N ILE A 195 28.58 -23.14 22.79
CA ILE A 195 29.52 -24.13 22.25
C ILE A 195 30.86 -23.47 21.93
N ARG A 196 30.84 -22.23 21.40
CA ARG A 196 32.05 -21.47 21.07
C ARG A 196 32.85 -21.10 22.32
N GLU A 197 32.19 -20.71 23.41
CA GLU A 197 32.84 -20.35 24.69
C GLU A 197 33.47 -21.54 25.42
N ARG A 198 33.03 -22.77 25.11
CA ARG A 198 33.57 -24.01 25.70
C ARG A 198 34.79 -24.57 24.94
N ARG A 199 35.15 -23.99 23.81
CA ARG A 199 36.33 -24.36 23.01
C ARG A 199 37.50 -23.43 23.32
#